data_AF-A0A239W9F1-F1
#
_entry.id   AF-A0A239W9F1-F1
#
_cell.length_a   1.000
_cell.length_b   1.000
_cell.length_c   1.000
_cell.angle_alpha   90.00
_cell.angle_beta   90.00
_cell.angle_gamma   90.00
#
_symmetry.space_group_name_H-M   'P 1'
#
loop_
_entity.id
_entity.type
_entity.pdbx_description
1 polymer ?
#
loop_
_entity_poly.entity_id
_entity_poly.type
_entity_poly.pdbx_seq_one_letter_code
_entity_poly.pdbx_strand_id
1 'polypeptide(L)'
;MGPSGSGKTTLLHCLSGILSADSGSIELNLPRRTVNVESLTTGDRAGLRRESLGFVFQQGMLVLELTAVENTALPLMLNGTPKDEAIRHAAQWLSSMGLAGMEERRIGQLSGGQAQRVAIARSQVIDSAIVFATVACSVGVNQAAAILDRRGVEVGLDVVGMDLAAQDRARRITVLSPMRFAMAIGIIATGLLLIPLMGMALLARPVAVITIVGTILLGAGVVRLGLWSTRPLLGRVLDDGLARTE
;
A
#
# COMPACT_ATOMS: atom_id res chain seq x y z
N MET A 1 -5.79 8.47 -10.67
CA MET A 1 -5.18 9.44 -9.73
C MET A 1 -5.66 10.84 -10.08
N GLY A 2 -6.64 11.39 -9.35
CA GLY A 2 -7.04 12.80 -9.47
C GLY A 2 -6.03 13.79 -8.85
N PRO A 3 -6.04 15.08 -9.25
CA PRO A 3 -5.10 16.12 -8.79
C PRO A 3 -5.17 16.37 -7.27
N SER A 4 -4.15 16.99 -6.70
CA SER A 4 -4.19 17.46 -5.31
C SER A 4 -5.38 18.42 -5.13
N GLY A 5 -6.11 18.29 -4.02
CA GLY A 5 -7.32 19.09 -3.77
C GLY A 5 -8.61 18.57 -4.41
N SER A 6 -8.60 17.47 -5.16
CA SER A 6 -9.83 16.91 -5.78
C SER A 6 -10.81 16.25 -4.81
N GLY A 7 -10.68 16.46 -3.50
CA GLY A 7 -11.60 15.93 -2.48
C GLY A 7 -11.47 14.45 -2.13
N LYS A 8 -10.46 13.71 -2.62
CA LYS A 8 -10.28 12.26 -2.32
C LYS A 8 -10.22 11.94 -0.83
N THR A 9 -9.43 12.71 -0.07
CA THR A 9 -9.31 12.55 1.38
C THR A 9 -10.63 12.88 2.07
N THR A 10 -11.30 13.95 1.63
CA THR A 10 -12.63 14.32 2.13
C THR A 10 -13.64 13.19 1.90
N LEU A 11 -13.68 12.63 0.69
CA LEU A 11 -14.55 11.51 0.34
C LEU A 11 -14.27 10.29 1.23
N LEU A 12 -13.00 9.91 1.43
CA LEU A 12 -12.66 8.80 2.33
C LEU A 12 -13.07 9.08 3.78
N HIS A 13 -12.92 10.32 4.24
CA HIS A 13 -13.34 10.70 5.57
C HIS A 13 -14.87 10.65 5.72
N CYS A 14 -15.64 11.03 4.70
CA CYS A 14 -17.09 10.88 4.70
C CYS A 14 -17.51 9.40 4.68
N LEU A 15 -16.93 8.60 3.78
CA LEU A 15 -17.22 7.16 3.68
C LEU A 15 -16.91 6.40 4.97
N SER A 16 -15.89 6.82 5.72
CA SER A 16 -15.52 6.25 7.01
C SER A 16 -16.27 6.85 8.20
N GLY A 17 -17.18 7.80 7.96
CA GLY A 17 -17.94 8.51 8.97
C GLY A 17 -17.12 9.43 9.89
N ILE A 18 -15.87 9.76 9.51
CA ILE A 18 -15.03 10.75 10.21
C ILE A 18 -15.63 12.14 10.02
N LEU A 19 -16.04 12.45 8.79
CA LEU A 19 -16.79 13.63 8.43
C LEU A 19 -18.23 13.24 8.08
N SER A 20 -19.17 14.14 8.31
CA SER A 20 -20.52 14.03 7.76
C SER A 20 -20.57 14.67 6.39
N ALA A 21 -21.31 14.08 5.45
CA ALA A 21 -21.58 14.73 4.18
C ALA A 21 -22.53 15.93 4.38
N ASP A 22 -22.29 17.02 3.66
CA ASP A 22 -23.18 18.19 3.70
C ASP A 22 -24.58 17.87 3.12
N SER A 23 -24.64 16.91 2.19
CA SER A 23 -25.87 16.41 1.58
C SER A 23 -25.69 15.00 1.00
N GLY A 24 -26.81 14.30 0.78
CA GLY A 24 -26.82 12.92 0.31
C GLY A 24 -26.80 11.89 1.45
N SER A 25 -26.48 10.64 1.11
CA SER A 25 -26.46 9.52 2.06
C SER A 25 -25.34 8.55 1.69
N ILE A 26 -24.72 7.97 2.70
CA ILE A 26 -23.69 6.95 2.54
C ILE A 26 -24.19 5.66 3.18
N GLU A 27 -24.34 4.61 2.39
CA GLU A 27 -24.73 3.29 2.87
C GLU A 27 -23.56 2.31 2.75
N LEU A 28 -23.20 1.68 3.87
CA LEU A 28 -22.17 0.65 3.93
C LEU A 28 -22.83 -0.72 4.06
N ASN A 29 -22.63 -1.58 3.06
CA ASN A 29 -23.06 -2.98 3.11
C ASN A 29 -22.01 -3.81 3.86
N LEU A 30 -22.24 -4.05 5.15
CA LEU A 30 -21.37 -4.87 5.99
C LEU A 30 -21.92 -6.30 6.07
N PRO A 31 -21.09 -7.32 6.39
CA PRO A 31 -21.51 -8.72 6.42
C PRO A 31 -22.75 -9.03 7.29
N ARG A 32 -22.99 -8.23 8.34
CA ARG A 32 -24.10 -8.43 9.28
C ARG A 32 -25.27 -7.47 9.09
N ARG A 33 -25.06 -6.32 8.44
CA ARG A 33 -26.07 -5.27 8.26
C ARG A 33 -25.64 -4.23 7.24
N THR A 34 -26.62 -3.58 6.61
CA THR A 34 -26.40 -2.31 5.90
C THR A 34 -26.53 -1.16 6.90
N VAL A 35 -25.60 -0.21 6.84
CA VAL A 35 -25.54 0.94 7.75
C VAL A 35 -25.58 2.22 6.95
N ASN A 36 -26.58 3.06 7.19
CA ASN A 36 -26.56 4.45 6.73
C ASN A 36 -25.71 5.27 7.70
N VAL A 37 -24.58 5.81 7.22
CA VAL A 37 -23.60 6.54 8.03
C VAL A 37 -24.13 7.89 8.49
N GLU A 38 -24.99 8.54 7.70
CA GLU A 38 -25.52 9.88 7.99
C GLU A 38 -26.62 9.85 9.06
N SER A 39 -27.26 8.70 9.30
CA SER A 39 -28.24 8.55 10.38
C SER A 39 -27.62 8.21 11.74
N LEU A 40 -26.31 7.93 11.78
CA LEU A 40 -25.61 7.57 13.01
C LEU A 40 -25.24 8.81 13.84
N THR A 41 -25.32 8.66 15.17
CA THR A 41 -24.74 9.65 16.08
C THR A 41 -23.21 9.65 15.98
N THR A 42 -22.56 10.69 16.49
CA THR A 42 -21.09 10.74 16.55
C THR A 42 -20.49 9.57 17.32
N GLY A 43 -21.17 9.10 18.38
CA GLY A 43 -20.77 7.91 19.14
C GLY A 43 -20.88 6.63 18.32
N ASP A 44 -22.01 6.44 17.62
CA ASP A 44 -22.24 5.26 16.79
C ASP A 44 -21.29 5.21 15.58
N ARG A 45 -20.94 6.36 15.00
CA ARG A 45 -19.90 6.44 13.96
C ARG A 45 -18.53 6.02 14.50
N ALA A 46 -18.21 6.36 15.74
CA ALA A 46 -16.98 5.91 16.38
C ALA A 46 -16.99 4.40 16.67
N GLY A 47 -18.14 3.84 17.07
CA GLY A 47 -18.35 2.40 17.21
C GLY A 47 -18.16 1.66 15.88
N LEU A 48 -18.84 2.13 14.83
CA LEU A 48 -18.71 1.62 13.45
C LEU A 48 -17.23 1.53 13.01
N ARG A 49 -16.46 2.61 13.21
CA ARG A 49 -15.03 2.63 12.88
C ARG A 49 -14.22 1.62 13.67
N ARG A 50 -14.55 1.41 14.95
CA ARG A 50 -13.79 0.54 15.85
C ARG A 50 -14.08 -0.93 15.62
N GLU A 51 -15.29 -1.25 15.18
CA GLU A 51 -15.80 -2.61 15.11
C GLU A 51 -15.83 -3.20 13.70
N SER A 52 -15.82 -2.36 12.65
CA SER A 52 -16.06 -2.84 11.28
C SER A 52 -15.14 -2.26 10.22
N LEU A 53 -14.41 -1.18 10.51
CA LEU A 53 -13.61 -0.46 9.52
C LEU A 53 -12.11 -0.52 9.85
N GLY A 54 -11.30 -0.90 8.88
CA GLY A 54 -9.84 -0.87 8.95
C GLY A 54 -9.27 0.38 8.26
N PHE A 55 -8.15 0.89 8.76
CA PHE A 55 -7.47 2.04 8.16
C PHE A 55 -5.98 1.78 7.97
N VAL A 56 -5.50 2.09 6.77
CA VAL A 56 -4.08 2.06 6.42
C VAL A 56 -3.69 3.43 5.85
N PHE A 57 -2.92 4.17 6.61
CA PHE A 57 -2.42 5.49 6.23
C PHE A 57 -1.00 5.41 5.66
N GLN A 58 -0.61 6.43 4.89
CA GLN A 58 0.72 6.54 4.26
C GLN A 58 1.87 6.37 5.26
N GLN A 59 1.82 7.03 6.43
CA GLN A 59 2.84 6.87 7.47
C GLN A 59 2.51 5.76 8.49
N GLY A 60 1.54 4.89 8.19
CA GLY A 60 1.04 3.86 9.10
C GLY A 60 0.27 4.39 10.32
N MET A 61 0.48 5.65 10.74
CA MET A 61 -0.07 6.25 11.97
C MET A 61 0.00 5.27 13.15
N LEU A 62 1.17 4.67 13.34
CA LEU A 62 1.45 3.77 14.45
C LEU A 62 1.88 4.57 15.67
N VAL A 63 1.55 4.08 16.85
CA VAL A 63 2.00 4.67 18.13
C VAL A 63 3.43 4.23 18.35
N LEU A 64 4.37 5.16 18.36
CA LEU A 64 5.81 4.89 18.38
C LEU A 64 6.27 4.23 19.68
N GLU A 65 5.57 4.55 20.76
CA GLU A 65 5.77 4.04 22.11
C GLU A 65 5.31 2.60 22.25
N LEU A 66 4.53 2.06 21.31
CA LEU A 66 4.00 0.69 21.33
C LEU A 66 4.84 -0.25 20.47
N THR A 67 4.90 -1.53 20.86
CA THR A 67 5.53 -2.57 20.03
C THR A 67 4.70 -2.85 18.78
N ALA A 68 5.22 -3.65 17.86
CA ALA A 68 4.49 -4.09 16.68
C ALA A 68 3.20 -4.83 17.07
N VAL A 69 3.26 -5.71 18.07
CA VAL A 69 2.10 -6.48 18.54
C VAL A 69 1.11 -5.61 19.31
N GLU A 70 1.59 -4.68 20.14
CA GLU A 70 0.72 -3.73 20.85
C GLU A 70 -0.01 -2.79 19.88
N ASN A 71 0.68 -2.27 18.86
CA ASN A 71 0.05 -1.49 17.80
C ASN A 71 -1.03 -2.29 17.08
N THR A 72 -0.72 -3.53 16.74
CA THR A 72 -1.65 -4.42 16.03
C THR A 72 -2.85 -4.78 16.90
N ALA A 73 -2.66 -5.03 18.20
CA ALA A 73 -3.72 -5.40 19.14
C ALA A 73 -4.62 -4.23 19.57
N LEU A 74 -4.17 -2.98 19.39
CA LEU A 74 -4.84 -1.80 19.94
C LEU A 74 -6.35 -1.71 19.60
N PRO A 75 -6.82 -1.95 18.36
CA PRO A 75 -8.24 -1.92 18.05
C PRO A 75 -9.07 -2.94 18.85
N LEU A 76 -8.56 -4.16 19.07
CA LEU A 76 -9.22 -5.18 19.89
C LEU A 76 -9.32 -4.73 21.35
N MET A 77 -8.24 -4.17 21.89
CA MET A 77 -8.23 -3.64 23.26
C MET A 77 -9.24 -2.50 23.44
N LEU A 78 -9.37 -1.61 22.45
CA LEU A 78 -10.37 -0.54 22.44
C LEU A 78 -11.81 -1.04 22.27
N ASN A 79 -12.00 -2.26 21.75
CA ASN A 79 -13.27 -2.98 21.71
C ASN A 79 -13.53 -3.79 23.01
N GLY A 80 -12.65 -3.71 24.00
CA GLY A 80 -12.82 -4.38 25.30
C GLY A 80 -12.25 -5.81 25.36
N THR A 81 -11.55 -6.28 24.32
CA THR A 81 -10.86 -7.58 24.38
C THR A 81 -9.74 -7.52 25.42
N PRO A 82 -9.61 -8.51 26.33
CA PRO A 82 -8.51 -8.58 27.29
C PRO A 82 -7.14 -8.50 26.60
N LYS A 83 -6.19 -7.77 27.21
CA LYS A 83 -4.88 -7.48 26.62
C LYS A 83 -4.17 -8.75 26.11
N ASP A 84 -4.14 -9.80 26.91
CA ASP A 84 -3.43 -11.05 26.57
C ASP A 84 -4.07 -11.80 25.40
N GLU A 85 -5.39 -11.72 25.26
CA GLU A 85 -6.12 -12.28 24.12
C GLU A 85 -5.88 -11.45 22.86
N ALA A 86 -5.96 -10.12 22.98
CA ALA A 86 -5.72 -9.19 21.89
C ALA A 86 -4.30 -9.33 21.33
N ILE A 87 -3.29 -9.43 22.20
CA ILE A 87 -1.89 -9.64 21.80
C ILE A 87 -1.72 -10.98 21.08
N ARG A 88 -2.35 -12.05 21.57
CA ARG A 88 -2.25 -13.38 20.95
C ARG A 88 -2.85 -13.41 19.55
N HIS A 89 -4.01 -12.78 19.36
CA HIS A 89 -4.63 -12.65 18.04
C HIS A 89 -3.79 -11.73 17.13
N ALA A 90 -3.30 -10.61 17.64
CA ALA A 90 -2.42 -9.71 16.89
C ALA A 90 -1.13 -10.39 16.41
N ALA A 91 -0.53 -11.26 17.22
CA ALA A 91 0.67 -12.01 16.85
C ALA A 91 0.42 -12.94 15.64
N GLN A 92 -0.77 -13.55 15.55
CA GLN A 92 -1.15 -14.38 14.39
C GLN A 92 -1.21 -13.53 13.11
N TRP A 93 -1.79 -12.33 13.20
CA TRP A 93 -1.82 -11.39 12.08
C TRP A 93 -0.42 -10.93 11.68
N LEU A 94 0.45 -10.59 12.62
CA LEU A 94 1.85 -10.24 12.33
C LEU A 94 2.59 -11.40 11.66
N SER A 95 2.42 -12.62 12.14
CA SER A 95 3.01 -13.82 11.54
C SER A 95 2.57 -13.99 10.09
N SER A 96 1.27 -13.85 9.81
CA SER A 96 0.71 -13.89 8.45
C SER A 96 1.30 -12.83 7.52
N MET A 97 1.75 -11.70 8.08
CA MET A 97 2.39 -10.59 7.39
C MET A 97 3.92 -10.75 7.25
N GLY A 98 4.46 -11.93 7.55
CA GLY A 98 5.90 -12.19 7.50
C GLY A 98 6.68 -11.38 8.53
N LEU A 99 6.08 -11.11 9.68
CA LEU A 99 6.69 -10.37 10.80
C LEU A 99 6.85 -11.24 12.06
N ALA A 100 6.82 -12.57 11.92
CA ALA A 100 7.10 -13.49 13.01
C ALA A 100 8.50 -13.20 13.61
N GLY A 101 8.58 -13.13 14.95
CA GLY A 101 9.81 -12.78 15.67
C GLY A 101 10.10 -11.27 15.75
N MET A 102 9.17 -10.42 15.29
CA MET A 102 9.28 -8.95 15.36
C MET A 102 8.22 -8.32 16.28
N GLU A 103 7.46 -9.12 17.00
CA GLU A 103 6.30 -8.73 17.81
C GLU A 103 6.66 -7.65 18.84
N GLU A 104 7.78 -7.85 19.55
CA GLU A 104 8.25 -6.98 20.63
C GLU A 104 9.07 -5.76 20.14
N ARG A 105 9.30 -5.63 18.83
CA ARG A 105 10.03 -4.48 18.29
C ARG A 105 9.16 -3.23 18.35
N ARG A 106 9.73 -2.13 18.84
CA ARG A 106 9.13 -0.80 18.71
C ARG A 106 9.19 -0.35 17.24
N ILE A 107 8.29 0.55 16.86
CA ILE A 107 8.14 0.97 15.45
C ILE A 107 9.44 1.59 14.89
N GLY A 108 10.20 2.32 15.70
CA GLY A 108 11.51 2.87 15.30
C GLY A 108 12.59 1.82 14.99
N GLN A 109 12.37 0.55 15.36
CA GLN A 109 13.28 -0.57 15.10
C GLN A 109 12.88 -1.39 13.86
N LEU A 110 11.81 -0.98 13.16
CA LEU A 110 11.29 -1.61 11.96
C LEU A 110 11.66 -0.78 10.72
N SER A 111 11.90 -1.45 9.60
CA SER A 111 11.98 -0.77 8.31
C SER A 111 10.62 -0.18 7.94
N GLY A 112 10.59 0.83 7.05
CA GLY A 112 9.33 1.45 6.62
C GLY A 112 8.33 0.43 6.05
N GLY A 113 8.81 -0.57 5.29
CA GLY A 113 7.96 -1.64 4.78
C GLY A 113 7.43 -2.58 5.88
N GLN A 114 8.23 -2.88 6.90
CA GLN A 114 7.79 -3.65 8.07
C GLN A 114 6.74 -2.88 8.87
N ALA A 115 6.99 -1.59 9.18
CA ALA A 115 6.02 -0.73 9.84
C ALA A 115 4.71 -0.64 9.05
N GLN A 116 4.79 -0.58 7.72
CA GLN A 116 3.59 -0.58 6.89
C GLN A 116 2.80 -1.90 7.01
N ARG A 117 3.48 -3.05 7.04
CA ARG A 117 2.83 -4.35 7.26
C ARG A 117 2.21 -4.45 8.66
N VAL A 118 2.80 -3.83 9.69
CA VAL A 118 2.17 -3.68 11.01
C VAL A 118 0.88 -2.87 10.90
N ALA A 119 0.87 -1.76 10.16
CA ALA A 119 -0.34 -0.95 9.97
C ALA A 119 -1.46 -1.72 9.26
N ILE A 120 -1.11 -2.58 8.30
CA ILE A 120 -2.05 -3.45 7.60
C ILE A 120 -2.55 -4.58 8.52
N ALA A 121 -1.68 -5.19 9.33
CA ALA A 121 -2.09 -6.16 10.34
C ALA A 121 -3.11 -5.53 11.31
N ARG A 122 -2.81 -4.33 11.80
CA ARG A 122 -3.70 -3.55 12.69
C ARG A 122 -5.05 -3.26 12.05
N SER A 123 -5.09 -2.95 10.75
CA SER A 123 -6.37 -2.67 10.07
C SER A 123 -7.23 -3.92 9.93
N GLN A 124 -6.66 -5.12 10.02
CA GLN A 124 -7.35 -6.39 9.83
C GLN A 124 -7.68 -7.14 11.12
N VAL A 125 -7.03 -6.79 12.22
CA VAL A 125 -7.08 -7.54 13.49
C VAL A 125 -8.49 -7.73 14.06
N ILE A 126 -9.42 -6.83 13.72
CA ILE A 126 -10.84 -6.87 14.14
C ILE A 126 -11.75 -7.59 13.13
N ASP A 127 -11.18 -8.30 12.16
CA ASP A 127 -11.89 -8.85 11.01
C ASP A 127 -12.70 -7.78 10.25
N SER A 128 -12.07 -6.63 10.03
CA SER A 128 -12.66 -5.47 9.35
C SER A 128 -13.36 -5.87 8.05
N ALA A 129 -14.60 -5.43 7.90
CA ALA A 129 -15.39 -5.65 6.71
C ALA A 129 -14.90 -4.81 5.52
N ILE A 130 -14.43 -3.59 5.81
CA ILE A 130 -13.93 -2.63 4.82
C ILE A 130 -12.61 -2.07 5.32
N VAL A 131 -11.61 -1.98 4.43
CA VAL A 131 -10.32 -1.33 4.74
C VAL A 131 -10.14 -0.11 3.85
N PHE A 132 -10.00 1.06 4.46
CA PHE A 132 -9.63 2.29 3.78
C PHE A 132 -8.11 2.43 3.74
N ALA A 133 -7.53 2.40 2.53
CA ALA A 133 -6.09 2.58 2.32
C ALA A 133 -5.83 3.87 1.52
N THR A 134 -4.93 4.73 2.00
CA THR A 134 -4.59 5.96 1.26
C THR A 134 -3.53 5.71 0.19
N VAL A 135 -3.60 6.50 -0.89
CA VAL A 135 -2.89 6.33 -2.19
C VAL A 135 -1.37 6.11 -2.09
N ALA A 136 -0.75 6.52 -1.00
CA ALA A 136 0.70 6.43 -0.84
C ALA A 136 1.20 5.15 -0.13
N CYS A 137 0.36 4.12 -0.03
CA CYS A 137 0.71 2.83 0.55
C CYS A 137 1.45 1.87 -0.42
N SER A 138 2.14 2.35 -1.45
CA SER A 138 2.53 1.54 -2.62
C SER A 138 3.54 0.40 -2.39
N VAL A 139 4.32 0.40 -1.30
CA VAL A 139 5.38 -0.62 -1.11
C VAL A 139 4.91 -1.82 -0.27
N GLY A 140 4.20 -1.59 0.83
CA GLY A 140 3.70 -2.66 1.71
C GLY A 140 2.36 -3.28 1.28
N VAL A 141 1.53 -2.54 0.53
CA VAL A 141 0.22 -3.05 0.08
C VAL A 141 0.36 -4.18 -0.94
N ASN A 142 1.38 -4.17 -1.80
CA ASN A 142 1.55 -5.25 -2.79
C ASN A 142 1.96 -6.58 -2.14
N GLN A 143 2.80 -6.53 -1.09
CA GLN A 143 3.16 -7.73 -0.32
C GLN A 143 1.99 -8.19 0.54
N ALA A 144 1.24 -7.26 1.13
CA ALA A 144 0.06 -7.61 1.90
C ALA A 144 -1.10 -8.09 1.02
N ALA A 145 -1.25 -7.59 -0.20
CA ALA A 145 -2.31 -7.99 -1.13
C ALA A 145 -2.27 -9.50 -1.41
N ALA A 146 -1.07 -10.09 -1.56
CA ALA A 146 -0.89 -11.52 -1.70
C ALA A 146 -1.36 -12.34 -0.47
N ILE A 147 -1.35 -11.71 0.71
CA ILE A 147 -1.79 -12.31 1.98
C ILE A 147 -3.30 -12.05 2.21
N LEU A 148 -3.80 -10.91 1.74
CA LEU A 148 -5.18 -10.45 1.89
C LEU A 148 -6.14 -10.96 0.81
N ASP A 149 -5.62 -11.65 -0.22
CA ASP A 149 -6.33 -12.19 -1.39
C ASP A 149 -7.55 -13.06 -1.03
N ARG A 150 -7.64 -13.55 0.21
CA ARG A 150 -8.75 -14.39 0.70
C ARG A 150 -10.02 -13.64 1.12
N ARG A 151 -10.04 -12.31 1.20
CA ARG A 151 -11.18 -11.55 1.79
C ARG A 151 -11.82 -10.49 0.90
N GLY A 152 -11.61 -10.52 -0.43
CA GLY A 152 -12.27 -9.58 -1.34
C GLY A 152 -11.88 -8.13 -1.04
N VAL A 153 -10.57 -7.85 -1.07
CA VAL A 153 -10.08 -6.47 -0.91
C VAL A 153 -10.34 -5.69 -2.20
N GLU A 154 -11.47 -4.99 -2.23
CA GLU A 154 -11.72 -3.95 -3.22
C GLU A 154 -10.90 -2.70 -2.84
N VAL A 155 -9.71 -2.56 -3.43
CA VAL A 155 -8.94 -1.31 -3.32
C VAL A 155 -9.60 -0.25 -4.21
N GLY A 156 -10.70 0.31 -3.73
CA GLY A 156 -11.42 1.40 -4.38
C GLY A 156 -10.79 2.75 -4.02
N LEU A 157 -9.87 3.25 -4.83
CA LEU A 157 -9.55 4.67 -4.88
C LEU A 157 -9.16 5.11 -6.29
N ASP A 158 -10.22 5.31 -7.08
CA ASP A 158 -10.44 6.39 -8.05
C ASP A 158 -11.13 5.82 -9.31
N VAL A 159 -12.46 5.94 -9.41
CA VAL A 159 -13.10 6.38 -10.67
C VAL A 159 -14.37 7.18 -10.38
N VAL A 160 -14.24 8.49 -10.30
CA VAL A 160 -15.38 9.39 -10.53
C VAL A 160 -15.67 9.36 -12.03
N GLY A 161 -16.80 8.76 -12.45
CA GLY A 161 -17.34 8.88 -13.82
C GLY A 161 -17.17 7.71 -14.80
N MET A 162 -17.32 6.45 -14.38
CA MET A 162 -17.35 5.29 -15.31
C MET A 162 -18.67 4.51 -15.26
N ASP A 163 -19.08 4.03 -16.44
CA ASP A 163 -20.25 3.18 -16.70
C ASP A 163 -20.08 1.74 -16.14
N LEU A 164 -21.21 1.12 -15.79
CA LEU A 164 -21.34 -0.16 -15.08
C LEU A 164 -20.63 -1.34 -15.80
N ALA A 165 -20.51 -1.31 -17.13
CA ALA A 165 -19.81 -2.33 -17.92
C ALA A 165 -18.27 -2.28 -17.81
N ALA A 166 -17.70 -1.19 -17.30
CA ALA A 166 -16.28 -1.04 -17.03
C ALA A 166 -15.94 -1.38 -15.56
N GLN A 167 -16.90 -1.21 -14.64
CA GLN A 167 -16.79 -1.64 -13.24
C GLN A 167 -16.78 -3.17 -13.11
N ASP A 168 -17.57 -3.88 -13.92
CA ASP A 168 -17.64 -5.35 -13.90
C ASP A 168 -16.34 -6.02 -14.38
N ARG A 169 -15.47 -5.29 -15.08
CA ARG A 169 -14.12 -5.72 -15.50
C ARG A 169 -13.03 -5.48 -14.44
N ALA A 170 -13.28 -4.63 -13.44
CA ALA A 170 -12.31 -4.22 -12.42
C ALA A 170 -12.17 -5.23 -11.26
N ARG A 171 -12.60 -6.48 -11.47
CA ARG A 171 -12.57 -7.57 -10.46
C ARG A 171 -11.21 -8.26 -10.27
N ARG A 172 -10.11 -7.72 -10.80
CA ARG A 172 -8.76 -8.29 -10.62
C ARG A 172 -7.74 -7.20 -10.30
N ILE A 173 -7.32 -7.18 -9.03
CA ILE A 173 -6.05 -6.67 -8.50
C ILE A 173 -5.41 -5.56 -9.36
N THR A 174 -5.67 -4.29 -9.03
CA THR A 174 -4.90 -3.18 -9.63
C THR A 174 -3.84 -2.71 -8.64
N VAL A 175 -2.63 -3.26 -8.80
CA VAL A 175 -1.39 -2.73 -8.24
C VAL A 175 -0.80 -1.74 -9.25
N LEU A 176 -0.88 -0.44 -8.96
CA LEU A 176 -0.14 0.58 -9.71
C LEU A 176 1.23 0.79 -9.04
N SER A 177 2.26 0.13 -9.57
CA SER A 177 3.65 0.46 -9.22
C SER A 177 4.16 1.63 -10.07
N PRO A 178 4.79 2.67 -9.50
CA PRO A 178 5.32 3.81 -10.26
C PRO A 178 6.69 3.51 -10.91
N MET A 179 7.10 2.24 -11.04
CA MET A 179 8.47 1.87 -11.40
C MET A 179 8.88 2.33 -12.82
N ARG A 180 7.92 2.67 -13.69
CA ARG A 180 8.18 3.21 -15.04
C ARG A 180 8.50 4.70 -15.03
N PHE A 181 7.99 5.48 -14.08
CA PHE A 181 8.24 6.94 -14.00
C PHE A 181 9.64 7.25 -13.45
N ALA A 182 10.08 6.53 -12.43
CA ALA A 182 11.45 6.70 -11.90
C ALA A 182 12.51 6.34 -12.95
N MET A 183 12.26 5.30 -13.76
CA MET A 183 13.16 4.89 -14.84
C MET A 183 13.17 5.91 -15.99
N ALA A 184 12.00 6.43 -16.39
CA ALA A 184 11.90 7.44 -17.45
C ALA A 184 12.57 8.76 -17.06
N ILE A 185 12.37 9.23 -15.81
CA ILE A 185 13.03 10.44 -15.29
C ILE A 185 14.55 10.21 -15.21
N GLY A 186 14.98 9.02 -14.77
CA GLY A 186 16.41 8.66 -14.74
C GLY A 186 17.06 8.69 -16.13
N ILE A 187 16.41 8.14 -17.15
CA ILE A 187 16.92 8.14 -18.54
C ILE A 187 16.97 9.56 -19.11
N ILE A 188 15.92 10.36 -18.88
CA ILE A 188 15.86 11.75 -19.37
C ILE A 188 16.90 12.62 -18.67
N ALA A 189 17.03 12.52 -17.35
CA ALA A 189 18.04 13.27 -16.59
C ALA A 189 19.45 12.88 -17.00
N THR A 190 19.71 11.58 -17.21
CA THR A 190 21.01 11.08 -17.67
C THR A 190 21.34 11.57 -19.08
N GLY A 191 20.37 11.56 -20.00
CA GLY A 191 20.53 12.12 -21.34
C GLY A 191 20.76 13.64 -21.35
N LEU A 192 19.98 14.39 -20.56
CA LEU A 192 20.05 15.85 -20.51
C LEU A 192 21.36 16.35 -19.89
N LEU A 193 21.95 15.61 -18.95
CA LEU A 193 23.24 15.95 -18.33
C LEU A 193 24.44 15.46 -19.15
N LEU A 194 24.39 14.26 -19.73
CA LEU A 194 25.54 13.69 -20.44
C LEU A 194 25.77 14.30 -21.82
N ILE A 195 24.71 14.67 -22.56
CA ILE A 195 24.86 15.23 -23.91
C ILE A 195 25.68 16.55 -23.91
N PRO A 196 25.40 17.55 -23.05
CA PRO A 196 26.21 18.76 -23.00
C PRO A 196 27.61 18.51 -22.40
N LEU A 197 27.74 17.59 -21.43
CA LEU A 197 29.04 17.25 -20.83
C LEU A 197 29.96 16.55 -21.84
N MET A 198 29.40 15.68 -22.69
CA MET A 198 30.13 14.97 -23.75
C MET A 198 30.51 15.91 -24.90
N GLY A 199 29.67 16.91 -25.21
CA GLY A 199 30.01 18.02 -26.11
C GLY A 199 31.18 18.87 -25.62
N MET A 200 31.23 19.20 -24.32
CA MET A 200 32.40 19.89 -23.73
C MET A 200 33.65 19.00 -23.66
N ALA A 201 33.50 17.71 -23.33
CA ALA A 201 34.62 16.78 -23.19
C ALA A 201 35.35 16.49 -24.52
N LEU A 202 34.62 16.48 -25.65
CA LEU A 202 35.19 16.28 -26.99
C LEU A 202 36.16 17.39 -27.41
N LEU A 203 36.00 18.60 -26.87
CA LEU A 203 36.86 19.75 -27.19
C LEU A 203 38.10 19.85 -26.28
N ALA A 204 38.09 19.21 -25.11
CA ALA A 204 39.11 19.43 -24.09
C ALA A 204 40.11 18.29 -23.90
N ARG A 205 39.68 17.01 -23.83
CA ARG A 205 40.56 15.88 -23.45
C ARG A 205 40.06 14.53 -24.00
N PRO A 206 40.76 13.86 -24.93
CA PRO A 206 40.30 12.58 -25.52
C PRO A 206 40.20 11.41 -24.52
N VAL A 207 40.95 11.46 -23.41
CA VAL A 207 40.87 10.47 -22.33
C VAL A 207 39.51 10.47 -21.62
N ALA A 208 38.80 11.61 -21.59
CA ALA A 208 37.50 11.71 -20.93
C ALA A 208 36.39 10.91 -21.63
N VAL A 209 36.50 10.72 -22.96
CA VAL A 209 35.53 9.95 -23.75
C VAL A 209 35.55 8.48 -23.34
N ILE A 210 36.72 7.92 -23.09
CA ILE A 210 36.88 6.51 -22.67
C ILE A 210 36.20 6.29 -21.30
N THR A 211 36.35 7.22 -20.37
CA THR A 211 35.73 7.13 -19.03
C THR A 211 34.20 7.19 -19.11
N ILE A 212 33.64 8.06 -19.97
CA ILE A 212 32.19 8.18 -20.14
C ILE A 212 31.61 6.91 -20.78
N VAL A 213 32.23 6.41 -21.84
CA VAL A 213 31.80 5.15 -22.49
C VAL A 213 31.91 3.98 -21.52
N GLY A 214 32.99 3.89 -20.74
CA GLY A 214 33.15 2.87 -19.71
C GLY A 214 32.05 2.91 -18.65
N THR A 215 31.66 4.11 -18.19
CA THR A 215 30.59 4.28 -17.19
C THR A 215 29.23 3.87 -17.73
N ILE A 216 28.92 4.18 -19.00
CA ILE A 216 27.67 3.78 -19.66
C ILE A 216 27.59 2.25 -19.80
N LEU A 217 28.67 1.61 -20.25
CA LEU A 217 28.74 0.16 -20.40
C LEU A 217 28.60 -0.57 -19.06
N LEU A 218 29.24 -0.05 -18.01
CA LEU A 218 29.11 -0.58 -16.65
C LEU A 218 27.66 -0.47 -16.15
N GLY A 219 27.02 0.69 -16.34
CA GLY A 219 25.62 0.92 -15.97
C GLY A 219 24.64 -0.02 -16.70
N ALA A 220 24.82 -0.20 -18.02
CA ALA A 220 24.03 -1.14 -18.80
C ALA A 220 24.23 -2.60 -18.34
N GLY A 221 25.47 -2.98 -17.97
CA GLY A 221 25.79 -4.28 -17.41
C GLY A 221 25.06 -4.56 -16.09
N VAL A 222 25.05 -3.60 -15.17
CA VAL A 222 24.36 -3.71 -13.88
C VAL A 222 22.84 -3.87 -14.06
N VAL A 223 22.22 -3.10 -14.97
CA VAL A 223 20.79 -3.22 -15.27
C VAL A 223 20.46 -4.60 -15.85
N ARG A 224 21.30 -5.10 -16.77
CA ARG A 224 21.13 -6.42 -17.39
C ARG A 224 21.28 -7.55 -16.37
N LEU A 225 22.21 -7.40 -15.41
CA LEU A 225 22.38 -8.32 -14.28
C LEU A 225 21.15 -8.32 -13.35
N GLY A 226 20.58 -7.15 -13.06
CA GLY A 226 19.36 -7.02 -12.26
C GLY A 226 18.12 -7.62 -12.93
N LEU A 227 18.01 -7.50 -14.26
CA LEU A 227 16.96 -8.17 -15.03
C LEU A 227 17.16 -9.68 -15.09
N TRP A 228 18.41 -10.16 -15.17
CA TRP A 228 18.71 -11.59 -15.16
C TRP A 228 18.41 -12.23 -13.80
N SER A 229 18.74 -11.56 -12.69
CA SER A 229 18.47 -12.07 -11.33
C SER A 229 16.98 -12.12 -10.99
N THR A 230 16.15 -11.31 -11.63
CA THR A 230 14.69 -11.27 -11.41
C THR A 230 13.88 -12.21 -12.31
N ARG A 231 14.47 -12.77 -13.38
CA ARG A 231 13.82 -13.77 -14.26
C ARG A 231 13.28 -15.03 -13.55
N PRO A 232 14.00 -15.68 -12.62
CA PRO A 232 13.48 -16.87 -11.94
C PRO A 232 12.30 -16.56 -11.00
N LEU A 233 12.19 -15.33 -10.50
CA LEU A 233 11.06 -14.87 -9.68
C LEU A 233 9.82 -14.60 -10.54
N LEU A 234 9.99 -14.00 -11.72
CA LEU A 234 8.89 -13.79 -12.67
C LEU A 234 8.33 -15.11 -13.23
N GLY A 235 9.20 -16.09 -13.50
CA GLY A 235 8.78 -17.42 -13.99
C GLY A 235 7.82 -18.11 -13.02
N ARG A 236 8.19 -18.18 -11.73
CA ARG A 236 7.33 -18.81 -10.71
C ARG A 236 5.99 -18.10 -10.52
N VAL A 237 5.97 -16.76 -10.60
CA VAL A 237 4.73 -15.97 -10.47
C VAL A 237 3.79 -16.18 -11.66
N LEU A 238 4.34 -16.35 -12.87
CA LEU A 238 3.56 -16.63 -14.07
C LEU A 238 3.05 -18.07 -14.10
N ASP A 239 3.89 -19.04 -13.75
CA ASP A 239 3.53 -20.46 -13.72
C ASP A 239 2.48 -20.76 -12.64
N ASP A 240 2.63 -20.20 -11.42
CA ASP A 240 1.63 -20.33 -10.34
C ASP A 240 0.33 -19.57 -10.64
N GLY A 241 0.40 -18.53 -11.49
CA GLY A 241 -0.77 -17.74 -11.91
C GLY A 241 -1.64 -18.46 -12.95
N LEU A 242 -1.02 -19.23 -13.85
CA LEU A 242 -1.72 -19.99 -14.89
C LEU A 242 -2.31 -21.30 -14.37
N ALA A 243 -1.67 -21.95 -13.40
CA ALA A 243 -2.16 -23.19 -12.79
C ALA A 243 -3.43 -23.04 -11.92
N ARG A 244 -3.86 -21.80 -11.62
CA ARG A 244 -5.08 -21.50 -10.83
C ARG A 244 -6.27 -21.08 -11.69
N THR A 245 -6.12 -21.12 -13.02
CA THR A 245 -7.15 -20.77 -14.00
C THR A 245 -7.72 -21.96 -14.78
N GLU A 246 -7.31 -23.18 -14.44
CA GLU A 246 -7.97 -24.44 -14.83
C GLU A 246 -8.65 -25.08 -13.61
#